data_AF-K6FCU7-F1
#
_entry.id   AF-K6FCU7-F1
#
_cell.length_a   1.000
_cell.length_b   1.000
_cell.length_c   1.000
_cell.angle_alpha   90.00
_cell.angle_beta   90.00
_cell.angle_gamma   90.00
#
_symmetry.space_group_name_H-M   'P 1'
#
loop_
_entity.id
_entity.type
_entity.pdbx_description
1 polymer ?
#
loop_
_entity_poly.entity_id
_entity_poly.type
_entity_poly.pdbx_seq_one_letter_code
_entity_poly.pdbx_strand_id
1 'polypeptide(L)'
;MQELYRTLFLIIGCIYINDANCALSNFQNISIQANEITLNEIEGNLAFLDDIKISFGNYLISGDEATLILDEESLKIFGNPATIKSEKIEGKAETFIIFPNEAMKMIGNAELNNQGNVINANLITYQILSNE
;
A
#
# COMPACT_ATOMS: atom_id res chain seq x y z
N MET A 1 44.54 31.07 27.91
CA MET A 1 44.91 31.92 26.75
C MET A 1 45.07 30.97 25.58
N GLN A 2 44.28 30.97 24.51
CA GLN A 2 43.47 31.95 23.78
C GLN A 2 42.21 31.16 23.30
N GLU A 3 40.94 31.50 23.49
CA GLU A 3 40.23 32.76 23.22
C GLU A 3 40.82 33.54 22.05
N LEU A 4 40.64 33.04 20.81
CA LEU A 4 40.59 33.83 19.56
C LEU A 4 40.58 32.92 18.31
N TYR A 5 39.45 32.27 18.01
CA TYR A 5 39.03 32.06 16.62
C TYR A 5 37.56 32.42 16.47
N ARG A 6 37.35 33.72 16.63
CA ARG A 6 36.17 34.48 16.22
C ARG A 6 36.00 34.33 14.71
N THR A 7 34.78 33.99 14.31
CA THR A 7 34.11 34.47 13.10
C THR A 7 34.51 33.81 11.77
N LEU A 8 33.89 32.68 11.44
CA LEU A 8 33.29 32.46 10.10
C LEU A 8 32.39 31.21 10.13
N PHE A 9 31.07 31.42 10.11
CA PHE A 9 30.02 30.62 9.45
C PHE A 9 28.66 31.13 9.93
N LEU A 10 28.44 32.43 9.72
CA LEU A 10 27.12 32.93 9.34
C LEU A 10 26.84 32.34 7.95
N ILE A 11 25.59 31.93 7.72
CA ILE A 11 25.06 31.21 6.54
C ILE A 11 25.19 29.68 6.61
N ILE A 12 24.52 29.07 7.60
CA ILE A 12 23.70 27.87 7.35
C ILE A 12 22.33 28.14 7.99
N GLY A 13 21.68 29.18 7.48
CA GLY A 13 20.25 29.43 7.64
C GLY A 13 19.65 29.35 6.24
N CYS A 14 18.64 28.50 6.06
CA CYS A 14 18.06 28.06 4.79
C CYS A 14 19.05 27.17 4.03
N ILE A 15 18.98 25.84 4.08
CA ILE A 15 18.07 24.91 3.37
C ILE A 15 18.17 23.60 4.19
N TYR A 16 17.17 22.92 4.72
CA TYR A 16 15.91 22.47 4.14
C TYR A 16 14.85 22.42 5.24
N ILE A 17 13.84 23.28 5.13
CA ILE A 17 12.57 23.08 5.81
C ILE A 17 11.81 22.10 4.91
N ASN A 18 11.66 20.89 5.39
CA ASN A 18 10.43 20.11 5.45
C ASN A 18 10.89 18.72 5.87
N ASP A 19 10.97 18.48 7.17
CA ASP A 19 10.40 17.23 7.67
C ASP A 19 8.95 17.28 7.21
N ALA A 20 8.70 16.77 6.00
CA ALA A 20 7.38 16.29 5.70
C ALA A 20 7.10 15.36 6.86
N ASN A 21 6.15 15.75 7.70
CA ASN A 21 5.38 14.78 8.44
C ASN A 21 4.86 13.80 7.38
N CYS A 22 5.66 12.78 7.06
CA CYS A 22 5.16 11.46 6.77
C CYS A 22 4.42 11.12 8.05
N ALA A 23 3.19 11.63 8.18
CA ALA A 23 2.18 10.95 8.94
C ALA A 23 2.30 9.52 8.40
N LEU A 24 2.87 8.65 9.23
CA LEU A 24 2.92 7.23 9.00
C LEU A 24 1.44 6.86 8.97
N SER A 25 0.82 6.99 7.80
CA SER A 25 -0.50 6.48 7.53
C SER A 25 -0.29 4.98 7.47
N ASN A 26 -0.18 4.41 8.66
CA ASN A 26 -0.10 3.00 8.81
C ASN A 26 -1.53 2.54 8.57
N PHE A 27 -1.70 1.58 7.67
CA PHE A 27 -2.83 0.68 7.79
C PHE A 27 -3.01 0.34 9.27
N GLN A 28 -4.25 0.40 9.76
CA GLN A 28 -4.58 -0.11 11.07
C GLN A 28 -4.36 -1.64 11.07
N ASN A 29 -5.15 -2.39 11.84
CA ASN A 29 -5.10 -3.84 11.78
C ASN A 29 -5.51 -4.31 10.36
N ILE A 30 -4.63 -5.06 9.71
CA ILE A 30 -4.95 -5.84 8.51
C ILE A 30 -5.38 -7.23 8.97
N SER A 31 -6.56 -7.66 8.55
CA SER A 31 -7.03 -9.03 8.76
C SER A 31 -7.03 -9.77 7.44
N ILE A 32 -6.48 -10.98 7.42
CA ILE A 32 -6.42 -11.83 6.23
C ILE A 32 -7.07 -13.16 6.58
N GLN A 33 -8.08 -13.53 5.82
CA GLN A 33 -8.69 -14.84 5.81
C GLN A 33 -8.33 -15.54 4.50
N ALA A 34 -7.90 -16.80 4.60
CA ALA A 34 -7.60 -17.68 3.49
C ALA A 34 -7.85 -19.13 3.94
N ASN A 35 -7.98 -20.06 3.00
CA ASN A 35 -8.12 -21.48 3.33
C ASN A 35 -6.80 -22.10 3.75
N GLU A 36 -5.71 -21.71 3.06
CA GLU A 36 -4.37 -22.16 3.37
C GLU A 36 -3.43 -20.96 3.54
N ILE A 37 -2.53 -21.07 4.53
CA ILE A 37 -1.49 -20.09 4.81
C ILE A 37 -0.16 -20.82 4.95
N THR A 38 0.82 -20.42 4.13
CA THR A 38 2.16 -21.01 4.13
C THR A 38 3.19 -19.93 4.47
N LEU A 39 4.00 -20.19 5.49
CA LEU A 39 5.21 -19.42 5.76
C LEU A 39 6.38 -20.05 5.01
N ASN A 40 6.97 -19.32 4.06
CA ASN A 40 8.21 -19.71 3.42
C ASN A 40 9.36 -18.89 4.00
N GLU A 41 10.07 -19.47 4.96
CA GLU A 41 11.20 -18.80 5.63
C GLU A 41 12.39 -18.56 4.68
N ILE A 42 12.56 -19.40 3.66
CA ILE A 42 13.67 -19.28 2.71
C ILE A 42 13.46 -18.09 1.78
N GLU A 43 12.23 -17.92 1.30
CA GLU A 43 11.85 -16.81 0.42
C GLU A 43 11.42 -15.55 1.17
N GLY A 44 11.29 -15.61 2.50
CA GLY A 44 10.88 -14.47 3.32
C GLY A 44 9.45 -13.99 3.01
N ASN A 45 8.53 -14.93 2.74
CA ASN A 45 7.16 -14.59 2.37
C ASN A 45 6.11 -15.42 3.11
N LEU A 46 4.90 -14.86 3.14
CA LEU A 46 3.68 -15.54 3.55
C LEU A 46 2.78 -15.66 2.31
N ALA A 47 2.45 -16.89 1.93
CA ALA A 47 1.50 -17.18 0.88
C ALA A 47 0.12 -17.49 1.49
N PHE A 48 -0.92 -16.96 0.86
CA PHE A 48 -2.32 -17.17 1.20
C PHE A 48 -2.99 -17.74 -0.06
N LEU A 49 -3.72 -18.83 0.08
CA LEU A 49 -4.33 -19.53 -1.05
C LEU A 49 -5.81 -19.79 -0.80
N ASP A 50 -6.56 -19.68 -1.89
CA ASP A 50 -8.01 -19.91 -2.04
C ASP A 50 -8.90 -19.00 -1.18
N ASP A 51 -9.86 -18.36 -1.87
CA ASP A 51 -10.99 -17.64 -1.28
C ASP A 51 -10.57 -16.51 -0.32
N ILE A 52 -9.57 -15.73 -0.75
CA ILE A 52 -8.89 -14.76 0.08
C ILE A 52 -9.78 -13.56 0.34
N LYS A 53 -9.85 -13.17 1.61
CA LYS A 53 -10.49 -11.93 2.05
C LYS A 53 -9.53 -11.17 2.93
N ILE A 54 -9.17 -9.97 2.47
CA ILE A 54 -8.30 -9.06 3.21
C ILE A 54 -9.13 -7.84 3.59
N SER A 55 -9.12 -7.47 4.86
CA SER A 55 -9.79 -6.28 5.36
C SER A 55 -8.84 -5.36 6.11
N PHE A 56 -8.97 -4.06 5.85
CA PHE A 56 -8.29 -2.99 6.57
C PHE A 56 -9.15 -1.73 6.51
N GLY A 57 -9.40 -1.08 7.64
CA GLY A 57 -10.37 0.01 7.72
C GLY A 57 -11.75 -0.41 7.21
N ASN A 58 -12.27 0.32 6.22
CA ASN A 58 -13.54 0.03 5.53
C ASN A 58 -13.36 -0.67 4.17
N TYR A 59 -12.14 -1.06 3.82
CA TYR A 59 -11.85 -1.77 2.58
C TYR A 59 -11.97 -3.27 2.78
N LEU A 60 -12.60 -3.92 1.81
CA LEU A 60 -12.60 -5.36 1.62
C LEU A 60 -11.97 -5.67 0.27
N ILE A 61 -10.93 -6.50 0.28
CA ILE A 61 -10.29 -7.03 -0.92
C ILE A 61 -10.57 -8.53 -0.99
N SER A 62 -10.86 -9.01 -2.20
CA SER A 62 -11.01 -10.44 -2.47
C SER A 62 -10.18 -10.86 -3.68
N GLY A 63 -9.66 -12.08 -3.64
CA GLY A 63 -8.83 -12.66 -4.69
C GLY A 63 -8.68 -14.17 -4.51
N ASP A 64 -7.94 -14.78 -5.42
CA ASP A 64 -7.69 -16.22 -5.46
C ASP A 64 -6.40 -16.57 -4.69
N GLU A 65 -5.35 -15.75 -4.85
CA GLU A 65 -4.02 -15.94 -4.26
C GLU A 65 -3.46 -14.62 -3.73
N ALA A 66 -2.68 -14.66 -2.65
CA ALA A 66 -1.96 -13.49 -2.16
C ALA A 66 -0.60 -13.86 -1.59
N THR A 67 0.34 -12.93 -1.69
CA THR A 67 1.70 -13.08 -1.17
C THR A 67 2.09 -11.81 -0.45
N LEU A 68 2.39 -11.93 0.85
CA LEU A 68 3.05 -10.89 1.63
C LEU A 68 4.55 -11.14 1.56
N ILE A 69 5.28 -10.21 0.95
CA ILE A 69 6.74 -10.27 0.81
C ILE A 69 7.32 -9.38 1.91
N LEU A 70 8.01 -9.97 2.89
CA LEU A 70 8.45 -9.26 4.09
C LEU A 70 9.50 -8.18 3.79
N ASP A 71 10.46 -8.48 2.92
CA ASP A 71 11.54 -7.55 2.57
C ASP A 71 11.09 -6.37 1.69
N GLU A 72 10.10 -6.60 0.81
CA GLU A 72 9.50 -5.55 -0.04
C GLU A 72 8.39 -4.79 0.70
N GLU A 73 7.97 -5.28 1.87
CA GLU A 73 6.81 -4.83 2.64
C GLU A 73 5.54 -4.71 1.79
N SER A 74 5.39 -5.56 0.76
CA SER A 74 4.28 -5.47 -0.19
C SER A 74 3.35 -6.68 -0.12
N LEU A 75 2.05 -6.41 -0.27
CA LEU A 75 1.02 -7.42 -0.39
C LEU A 75 0.55 -7.48 -1.85
N LYS A 76 0.86 -8.59 -2.51
CA LYS A 76 0.42 -8.88 -3.88
C LYS A 76 -0.82 -9.77 -3.80
N ILE A 77 -1.91 -9.38 -4.45
CA ILE A 77 -3.14 -10.16 -4.54
C ILE A 77 -3.41 -10.44 -6.01
N PHE A 78 -3.68 -11.69 -6.34
CA PHE A 78 -4.06 -12.14 -7.68
C PHE A 78 -5.50 -12.65 -7.67
N GLY A 79 -6.19 -12.46 -8.77
CA GLY A 79 -7.50 -13.07 -8.98
C GLY A 79 -7.99 -12.93 -10.41
N ASN A 80 -9.03 -13.67 -10.76
CA ASN A 80 -9.66 -13.62 -12.09
C ASN A 80 -11.12 -13.13 -12.05
N PRO A 81 -11.42 -11.87 -11.66
CA PRO A 81 -10.51 -10.81 -11.21
C PRO A 81 -10.40 -10.73 -9.67
N ALA A 82 -9.33 -10.11 -9.18
CA ALA A 82 -9.29 -9.58 -7.81
C ALA A 82 -10.20 -8.34 -7.71
N THR A 83 -10.80 -8.13 -6.54
CA THR A 83 -11.74 -7.01 -6.30
C THR A 83 -11.40 -6.25 -5.03
N ILE A 84 -11.64 -4.95 -5.04
CA ILE A 84 -11.56 -4.06 -3.87
C ILE A 84 -12.86 -3.30 -3.76
N LYS A 85 -13.38 -3.17 -2.54
CA LYS A 85 -14.61 -2.43 -2.26
C LYS A 85 -14.54 -1.68 -0.94
N SER A 86 -15.06 -0.46 -0.94
CA SER A 86 -15.41 0.33 0.24
C SER A 86 -16.78 0.97 0.04
N GLU A 87 -17.17 1.91 0.91
CA GLU A 87 -18.39 2.70 0.70
C GLU A 87 -18.28 3.67 -0.49
N LYS A 88 -17.05 4.08 -0.85
CA LYS A 88 -16.80 5.11 -1.88
C LYS A 88 -16.28 4.54 -3.19
N ILE A 89 -15.55 3.43 -3.13
CA ILE A 89 -14.92 2.84 -4.29
C ILE A 89 -15.31 1.38 -4.52
N GLU A 90 -15.34 1.01 -5.79
CA GLU A 90 -15.37 -0.37 -6.25
C GLU A 90 -14.31 -0.51 -7.35
N GLY A 91 -13.45 -1.52 -7.25
CA GLY A 91 -12.39 -1.75 -8.22
C GLY A 91 -12.18 -3.22 -8.50
N LYS A 92 -11.69 -3.51 -9.71
CA LYS A 92 -11.32 -4.86 -10.13
C LYS A 92 -10.08 -4.83 -11.01
N ALA A 93 -9.22 -5.83 -10.90
CA ALA A 93 -8.07 -6.04 -11.77
C ALA A 93 -7.58 -7.50 -11.65
N GLU A 94 -6.66 -7.93 -12.50
CA GLU A 94 -6.02 -9.25 -12.38
C GLU A 94 -5.06 -9.30 -11.19
N THR A 95 -4.42 -8.17 -10.87
CA THR A 95 -3.46 -8.09 -9.76
C THR A 95 -3.58 -6.76 -9.01
N PHE A 96 -3.55 -6.84 -7.69
CA PHE A 96 -3.29 -5.70 -6.81
C PHE A 96 -1.92 -5.82 -6.17
N ILE A 97 -1.20 -4.70 -6.08
CA ILE A 97 0.02 -4.59 -5.26
C ILE A 97 -0.19 -3.44 -4.29
N ILE A 98 -0.17 -3.73 -3.00
CA ILE A 98 -0.38 -2.78 -1.91
C ILE A 98 0.94 -2.56 -1.20
N PHE A 99 1.31 -1.30 -1.01
CA PHE A 99 2.54 -0.87 -0.36
C PHE A 99 2.23 -0.28 1.02
N PRO A 100 3.19 -0.22 1.97
CA PRO A 100 2.96 0.25 3.33
C PRO A 100 2.48 1.70 3.42
N ASN A 101 2.84 2.51 2.42
CA ASN A 101 2.41 3.91 2.29
C ASN A 101 1.00 4.05 1.71
N GLU A 102 0.17 3.01 1.78
CA GLU A 102 -1.22 2.97 1.30
C GLU A 102 -1.36 3.16 -0.23
N ALA A 103 -0.26 3.14 -0.98
CA ALA A 103 -0.32 3.13 -2.42
C ALA A 103 -0.74 1.74 -2.92
N MET A 104 -1.59 1.72 -3.93
CA MET A 104 -2.05 0.51 -4.61
C MET A 104 -1.79 0.63 -6.12
N LYS A 105 -1.28 -0.45 -6.71
CA LYS A 105 -1.29 -0.66 -8.16
C LYS A 105 -2.36 -1.70 -8.49
N MET A 106 -3.22 -1.38 -9.47
CA MET A 106 -4.20 -2.28 -10.07
C MET A 106 -3.73 -2.59 -11.49
N ILE A 107 -3.45 -3.86 -11.79
CA ILE A 107 -2.76 -4.28 -13.02
C ILE A 107 -3.61 -5.33 -13.73
N GLY A 108 -3.74 -5.19 -15.06
CA GLY A 108 -4.47 -6.12 -15.92
C GLY A 108 -5.97 -5.86 -15.89
N ASN A 109 -6.52 -5.39 -17.02
CA ASN A 109 -7.95 -5.08 -17.18
C ASN A 109 -8.54 -4.30 -16.00
N ALA A 110 -7.79 -3.33 -15.46
CA ALA A 110 -8.13 -2.64 -14.24
C ALA A 110 -9.28 -1.63 -14.47
N GLU A 111 -10.26 -1.69 -13.58
CA GLU A 111 -11.39 -0.77 -13.52
C GLU A 111 -11.50 -0.24 -12.08
N LEU A 112 -11.68 1.06 -11.95
CA LEU A 112 -11.91 1.73 -10.67
C LEU A 112 -13.09 2.69 -10.81
N ASN A 113 -14.14 2.45 -10.03
CA ASN A 113 -15.27 3.34 -9.85
C ASN A 113 -15.12 4.08 -8.51
N ASN A 114 -15.00 5.40 -8.55
CA ASN A 114 -15.02 6.25 -7.37
C ASN A 114 -16.26 7.14 -7.42
N GLN A 115 -17.28 6.77 -6.66
CA GLN A 115 -18.53 7.52 -6.53
C GLN A 115 -19.18 7.89 -7.88
N GLY A 116 -19.15 6.97 -8.85
CA GLY A 116 -19.69 7.15 -10.21
C GLY A 116 -18.68 7.62 -11.25
N ASN A 117 -17.48 8.03 -10.83
CA ASN A 117 -16.38 8.33 -11.76
C ASN A 117 -15.62 7.03 -12.07
N VAL A 118 -15.78 6.53 -13.29
CA VAL A 118 -15.18 5.26 -13.71
C VAL A 118 -13.93 5.51 -14.55
N ILE A 119 -12.84 4.83 -14.18
CA ILE A 119 -11.56 4.80 -14.90
C ILE A 119 -11.27 3.36 -15.31
N ASN A 120 -10.84 3.16 -16.54
CA ASN A 120 -10.40 1.87 -17.08
C ASN A 120 -8.99 2.00 -17.66
N ALA A 121 -8.07 1.11 -17.29
CA ALA A 121 -6.73 1.06 -17.85
C ALA A 121 -6.08 -0.32 -17.61
N ASN A 122 -4.97 -0.59 -18.30
CA ASN A 122 -4.16 -1.77 -17.96
C ASN A 122 -3.38 -1.60 -16.64
N LEU A 123 -3.16 -0.35 -16.22
CA LEU A 123 -2.53 0.00 -14.95
C LEU A 123 -3.25 1.23 -14.38
N ILE A 124 -3.77 1.10 -13.17
CA ILE A 124 -4.28 2.21 -12.36
C ILE A 124 -3.43 2.26 -11.08
N THR A 125 -2.97 3.45 -10.71
CA THR A 125 -2.39 3.71 -9.39
C THR A 125 -3.42 4.43 -8.54
N TYR A 126 -3.68 3.93 -7.35
CA TYR A 126 -4.66 4.48 -6.42
C TYR A 126 -4.02 4.68 -5.06
N GLN A 127 -4.32 5.79 -4.40
CA GLN A 127 -3.92 6.03 -3.01
C GLN A 127 -5.11 5.65 -2.13
N ILE A 128 -4.95 4.60 -1.34
CA ILE A 128 -5.93 4.25 -0.32
C ILE A 128 -5.87 5.35 0.73
N LEU A 129 -7.03 5.85 1.11
CA LEU A 129 -7.16 6.86 2.15
C LEU A 129 -7.76 6.19 3.38
N SER A 130 -6.92 5.95 4.38
CA SER A 130 -7.38 5.58 5.72
C SER A 130 -8.25 6.72 6.27
N ASN A 131 -9.54 6.45 6.50
CA ASN A 131 -10.63 7.38 6.93
C ASN A 131 -11.55 7.93 5.83
N GLU A 132 -11.58 7.34 4.64
CA GLU A 132 -12.70 7.58 3.73
C GLU A 132 -14.01 6.94 4.19
#